data_AF-A0A376AAK6-F1
#
_entry.id   AF-A0A376AAK6-F1
#
_cell.length_a   1.000
_cell.length_b   1.000
_cell.length_c   1.000
_cell.angle_alpha   90.00
_cell.angle_beta   90.00
_cell.angle_gamma   90.00
#
_symmetry.space_group_name_H-M   'P 1'
#
loop_
_entity.id
_entity.type
_entity.pdbx_description
1 polymer ?
#
loop_
_entity_poly.entity_id
_entity_poly.type
_entity_poly.pdbx_seq_one_letter_code
_entity_poly.pdbx_strand_id
1 'polypeptide(L)' 'MLRWLKEPELHFAPQPQPLALGVSAGQFERCGLSQSTVSAHLATLQRAGLISSTRVGQWVLYRRNEDVIGAFFNALNEAL' A
#
# COMPACT_ATOMS: atom_id res chain seq x y z
N MET A 1 -7.40 -0.34 -1.79
CA MET A 1 -5.97 -0.57 -1.48
C MET A 1 -5.42 0.41 -0.46
N LEU A 2 -5.33 1.71 -0.78
CA LEU A 2 -4.74 2.71 0.13
C LEU A 2 -5.43 2.76 1.51
N ARG A 3 -6.75 2.61 1.57
CA ARG A 3 -7.48 2.50 2.84
C ARG A 3 -7.01 1.30 3.69
N TRP A 4 -6.86 0.12 3.09
CA TRP A 4 -6.46 -1.08 3.83
C TRP A 4 -5.01 -1.05 4.29
N LEU A 5 -4.14 -0.39 3.54
CA LEU A 5 -2.74 -0.22 3.95
C LEU A 5 -2.58 0.74 5.15
N LYS A 6 -3.64 1.44 5.57
CA LYS A 6 -3.64 2.26 6.79
C LYS A 6 -3.62 1.40 8.05
N GLU A 7 -4.38 0.32 8.03
CA GLU A 7 -4.56 -0.59 9.16
C GLU A 7 -4.40 -2.03 8.67
N PRO A 8 -3.20 -2.43 8.20
CA PRO A 8 -3.01 -3.70 7.53
C PRO A 8 -3.34 -4.90 8.43
N GLU A 9 -3.11 -4.78 9.75
CA GLU A 9 -3.46 -5.77 10.79
C GLU A 9 -4.97 -6.10 10.82
N LEU A 10 -5.85 -5.13 10.48
CA LEU A 10 -7.31 -5.31 10.47
C LEU A 10 -7.83 -5.87 9.14
N HIS A 11 -6.95 -6.01 8.15
CA HIS A 11 -7.35 -6.19 6.77
C HIS A 11 -6.67 -7.39 6.11
N PHE A 12 -5.42 -7.68 6.41
CA PHE A 12 -4.69 -8.77 5.76
C PHE A 12 -4.45 -9.91 6.73
N ALA A 13 -4.40 -11.12 6.20
CA ALA A 13 -4.03 -12.26 7.00
C ALA A 13 -2.54 -12.17 7.37
N PRO A 14 -2.12 -12.79 8.48
CA PRO A 14 -0.70 -12.95 8.77
C PRO A 14 0.04 -13.57 7.59
N GLN A 15 1.20 -13.02 7.27
CA GLN A 15 2.11 -13.51 6.22
C GLN A 15 3.51 -13.71 6.84
N PRO A 16 4.45 -14.41 6.17
CA PRO A 16 5.77 -14.70 6.74
C PRO A 16 6.55 -13.44 7.16
N GLN A 17 6.34 -12.31 6.49
CA GLN A 17 6.88 -11.01 6.86
C GLN A 17 5.87 -10.24 7.72
N PRO A 18 6.32 -9.57 8.81
CA PRO A 18 5.45 -8.72 9.60
C PRO A 18 4.69 -7.70 8.75
N LEU A 19 3.39 -7.52 9.00
CA LEU A 19 2.55 -6.54 8.28
C LEU A 19 3.05 -5.10 8.47
N ALA A 20 3.78 -4.85 9.55
CA ALA A 20 4.51 -3.59 9.80
C ALA A 20 5.55 -3.26 8.70
N LEU A 21 6.13 -4.27 8.02
CA LEU A 21 7.04 -4.05 6.89
C LEU A 21 6.30 -3.77 5.58
N GLY A 22 4.99 -4.01 5.54
CA GLY A 22 4.13 -3.87 4.38
C GLY A 22 3.48 -5.18 3.95
N VAL A 23 2.64 -5.08 2.93
CA VAL A 23 1.75 -6.15 2.47
C VAL A 23 2.18 -6.60 1.09
N SER A 24 2.28 -7.92 0.86
CA SER A 24 2.60 -8.46 -0.46
C SER A 24 1.43 -8.28 -1.45
N ALA A 25 1.71 -8.16 -2.76
CA ALA A 25 0.66 -8.02 -3.78
C ALA A 25 -0.36 -9.18 -3.75
N GLY A 26 0.11 -10.39 -3.44
CA GLY A 26 -0.72 -11.59 -3.26
C GLY A 26 -1.89 -11.41 -2.30
N GLN A 27 -1.67 -10.70 -1.20
CA GLN A 27 -2.68 -10.49 -0.15
C GLN A 27 -3.88 -9.63 -0.60
N PHE A 28 -3.77 -8.95 -1.74
CA PHE A 28 -4.87 -8.18 -2.33
C PHE A 28 -5.83 -9.03 -3.18
N GLU A 29 -5.65 -10.35 -3.33
CA GLU A 29 -6.66 -11.22 -3.97
C GLU A 29 -8.02 -11.15 -3.29
N ARG A 30 -8.03 -10.86 -1.99
CA ARG A 30 -9.24 -10.60 -1.19
C ARG A 30 -10.16 -9.51 -1.74
N CYS A 31 -9.67 -8.71 -2.68
CA CYS A 31 -10.44 -7.64 -3.31
C CYS A 31 -11.33 -8.14 -4.45
N GLY A 32 -11.26 -9.43 -4.82
CA GLY A 32 -11.95 -9.97 -5.99
C GLY A 32 -11.37 -9.47 -7.32
N LEU A 33 -10.16 -8.90 -7.29
CA LEU A 33 -9.46 -8.39 -8.47
C LEU A 33 -8.40 -9.40 -8.92
N SER A 34 -8.14 -9.45 -10.23
CA SER A 34 -7.02 -10.22 -10.76
C SER A 34 -5.68 -9.67 -10.26
N GLN A 35 -4.66 -10.52 -10.19
CA GLN A 35 -3.30 -10.11 -9.81
C GLN A 35 -2.72 -9.02 -10.72
N SER A 36 -3.04 -9.03 -12.01
CA SER A 36 -2.61 -7.99 -12.95
C SER A 36 -3.25 -6.64 -12.63
N THR A 37 -4.56 -6.63 -12.35
CA THR A 37 -5.28 -5.42 -11.93
C THR A 37 -4.74 -4.91 -10.60
N VAL A 38 -4.50 -5.81 -9.64
CA VAL A 38 -3.89 -5.45 -8.35
C VAL A 38 -2.55 -4.77 -8.56
N SER A 39 -1.68 -5.38 -9.36
CA SER A 39 -0.34 -4.87 -9.65
C SER A 39 -0.40 -3.49 -10.34
N ALA A 40 -1.33 -3.29 -11.27
CA ALA A 40 -1.52 -2.00 -11.94
C ALA A 40 -1.95 -0.89 -10.96
N HIS A 41 -2.84 -1.20 -10.01
CA HIS A 41 -3.23 -0.26 -8.97
C HIS A 41 -2.08 0.07 -8.01
N LEU A 42 -1.35 -0.95 -7.53
CA LEU A 42 -0.19 -0.74 -6.66
C LEU A 42 0.89 0.09 -7.37
N ALA A 43 1.19 -0.20 -8.64
CA ALA A 43 2.12 0.58 -9.43
C ALA A 43 1.67 2.04 -9.61
N THR A 44 0.37 2.28 -9.77
CA THR A 44 -0.19 3.65 -9.88
C THR A 44 -0.06 4.41 -8.56
N LEU A 45 -0.40 3.78 -7.44
CA LEU A 45 -0.22 4.38 -6.10
C LEU A 45 1.26 4.66 -5.79
N GLN A 46 2.16 3.76 -6.19
CA GLN A 46 3.60 3.92 -5.98
C GLN A 46 4.16 5.07 -6.84
N ARG A 47 3.78 5.15 -8.12
CA ARG A 47 4.17 6.28 -8.99
C ARG A 47 3.67 7.63 -8.46
N ALA A 48 2.50 7.65 -7.84
CA ALA A 48 1.95 8.83 -7.18
C ALA A 48 2.62 9.14 -5.82
N GLY A 49 3.56 8.30 -5.35
CA GLY A 49 4.24 8.48 -4.06
C GLY A 49 3.39 8.13 -2.82
N LEU A 50 2.13 7.74 -3.00
CA LEU A 50 1.18 7.45 -1.90
C LEU A 50 1.50 6.16 -1.14
N ILE A 51 2.24 5.25 -1.78
CA ILE A 51 2.77 4.04 -1.15
C ILE A 51 4.26 3.91 -1.46
N SER A 52 4.98 3.24 -0.58
CA SER A 52 6.36 2.79 -0.81
C SER A 52 6.39 1.27 -0.95
N SER A 53 7.40 0.77 -1.66
CA SER A 53 7.69 -0.66 -1.73
C SER A 53 9.07 -0.98 -1.20
N THR A 54 9.17 -2.10 -0.47
CA THR A 54 10.44 -2.62 0.06
C THR A 54 10.59 -4.07 -0.36
N ARG A 55 11.78 -4.45 -0.83
CA ARG A 55 12.09 -5.84 -1.16
C ARG A 55 12.68 -6.56 0.05
N VAL A 56 12.07 -7.65 0.46
CA VAL A 56 12.53 -8.51 1.55
C VAL A 56 12.68 -9.93 1.01
N GLY A 57 13.92 -10.30 0.67
CA GLY A 57 14.21 -11.54 -0.05
C GLY A 57 13.51 -11.58 -1.42
N GLN A 58 12.65 -12.58 -1.61
CA GLN A 58 11.85 -12.74 -2.83
C GLN A 58 10.56 -11.89 -2.87
N TRP A 59 10.21 -11.23 -1.77
CA TRP A 59 8.92 -10.55 -1.62
C TRP A 59 9.06 -9.05 -1.85
N VAL A 60 8.09 -8.46 -2.54
CA VAL A 60 7.89 -7.01 -2.59
C VAL A 60 6.72 -6.67 -1.68
N LEU A 61 6.98 -5.85 -0.67
CA LEU A 61 6.01 -5.43 0.34
C LEU A 61 5.64 -3.98 0.10
N TYR A 62 4.34 -3.67 0.15
CA TYR A 62 3.80 -2.34 -0.05
C TYR A 62 3.25 -1.76 1.24
N ARG A 63 3.56 -0.50 1.54
CA ARG A 63 3.04 0.22 2.72
C ARG A 63 2.65 1.64 2.35
N ARG A 64 1.73 2.25 3.09
CA ARG A 64 1.41 3.68 2.92
C ARG A 64 2.64 4.54 3.18
N ASN A 65 2.73 5.62 2.42
CA ASN A 65 3.68 6.67 2.66
C ASN A 65 2.96 7.82 3.38
N GLU A 66 2.92 7.77 4.72
CA GLU A 66 2.19 8.77 5.49
C GLU A 66 2.80 10.18 5.36
N ASP A 67 4.11 10.29 5.09
CA ASP A 67 4.77 11.58 4.88
C ASP A 67 4.20 12.28 3.65
N VAL A 68 4.12 11.57 2.51
CA VAL A 68 3.56 12.12 1.25
C VAL A 68 2.06 12.36 1.38
N ILE A 69 1.33 11.44 2.01
CA ILE A 69 -0.12 11.60 2.22
C ILE A 69 -0.39 12.82 3.10
N GLY A 70 0.34 12.98 4.20
CA GLY A 70 0.22 14.12 5.11
C GLY A 70 0.57 15.44 4.44
N ALA A 71 1.67 15.48 3.69
CA ALA A 71 2.05 16.66 2.92
C ALA A 71 0.97 17.05 1.89
N PHE A 72 0.38 16.07 1.20
CA PHE A 72 -0.71 16.30 0.27
C PHE A 72 -1.98 16.85 0.97
N PHE A 73 -2.36 16.29 2.11
CA PHE A 73 -3.48 16.80 2.91
C PHE A 73 -3.23 18.24 3.39
N ASN A 74 -2.02 18.55 3.85
CA ASN A 74 -1.68 19.91 4.28
C ASN A 74 -1.77 20.90 3.11
N ALA A 75 -1.20 20.55 1.95
CA ALA A 75 -1.29 21.39 0.75
C ALA A 75 -2.74 21.63 0.29
N LEU A 76 -3.61 20.62 0.41
CA LEU A 76 -5.04 20.78 0.13
C LEU A 76 -5.72 21.75 1.10
N ASN A 77 -5.39 21.68 2.39
CA ASN A 77 -5.96 22.56 3.41
C ASN A 77 -5.46 24.01 3.28
N GLU A 78 -4.23 24.22 2.80
CA GLU A 78 -3.68 25.55 2.54
C GLU A 78 -4.26 26.20 1.27
N ALA A 79 -4.75 25.39 0.34
CA ALA A 79 -5.32 25.85 -0.94
C ALA A 79 -6.83 26.10 -0.90
N LEU A 80 -7.50 25.79 0.22
CA LEU A 80 -8.94 25.96 0.46
C LEU A 80 -9.19 27.11 1.46
#